data_AF-A0A7C3SBM9-F1
#
_entry.id   AF-A0A7C3SBM9-F1
#
_cell.length_a   1.000
_cell.length_b   1.000
_cell.length_c   1.000
_cell.angle_alpha   90.00
_cell.angle_beta   90.00
_cell.angle_gamma   90.00
#
_symmetry.space_group_name_H-M   'P 1'
#
loop_
_entity.id
_entity.type
_entity.pdbx_description
1 polymer ?
#
loop_
_entity_poly.entity_id
_entity_poly.type
_entity_poly.pdbx_seq_one_letter_code
_entity_poly.pdbx_strand_id
1 'polypeptide(L)'
;MSARIVAMTRGTLRAMHQFLVEALNLPTGTSLALSDKVLDIRGLFVDTLSAARATAVDTLNALRLEHPQVTPTTLTPIAQATALFETVQQNDLLHAGLASLNLSEWQRAANLLVNARHQLATGNVDRAVQAAQQAQQVIFDGLENLQNRLYEAQHRFVAQATIDSLHALGYQTEVSQQGGWTAIWATRGGHGIAVTLSPESHLEMDMLGWDGTQCQSEVQRIIQNLQECGVTFSSGRKVLHGRRSGGVLLQKALRVAREQRLPVPDALLSVARRQTTHRQSRLALAALLQQRLGG
;
A
#
# COMPACT_ATOMS: atom_id res chain seq x y z
N MET A 1 7.98 -16.76 9.78
CA MET A 1 8.44 -15.96 8.63
C MET A 1 7.76 -14.60 8.70
N SER A 2 8.46 -13.52 8.41
CA SER A 2 7.89 -12.16 8.27
C SER A 2 8.40 -11.60 6.95
N ALA A 3 7.50 -11.24 6.04
CA ALA A 3 7.85 -10.73 4.73
C ALA A 3 6.88 -9.62 4.32
N ARG A 4 7.40 -8.57 3.68
CA ARG A 4 6.57 -7.57 3.01
C ARG A 4 6.24 -8.09 1.62
N ILE A 5 5.01 -7.88 1.18
CA ILE A 5 4.62 -8.11 -0.21
C ILE A 5 5.04 -6.86 -0.98
N VAL A 6 5.94 -7.05 -1.94
CA VAL A 6 6.61 -5.93 -2.64
C VAL A 6 6.28 -5.90 -4.12
N ALA A 7 5.69 -6.98 -4.63
CA ALA A 7 5.55 -7.13 -6.06
C ALA A 7 4.44 -8.10 -6.44
N MET A 8 3.68 -7.82 -7.49
CA MET A 8 2.57 -8.65 -7.99
C MET A 8 2.76 -8.88 -9.49
N THR A 9 3.16 -10.10 -9.89
CA THR A 9 3.51 -10.44 -11.28
C THR A 9 2.32 -10.31 -12.26
N ARG A 10 2.58 -10.50 -13.55
CA ARG A 10 1.55 -10.44 -14.62
C ARG A 10 0.36 -11.38 -14.38
N GLY A 11 0.60 -12.57 -13.82
CA GLY A 11 -0.47 -13.51 -13.43
C GLY A 11 -1.32 -12.96 -12.28
N THR A 12 -0.66 -12.27 -11.34
CA THR A 12 -1.26 -11.60 -10.19
C THR A 12 -2.14 -10.44 -10.58
N LEU A 13 -1.73 -9.61 -11.54
CA LEU A 13 -2.52 -8.45 -11.95
C LEU A 13 -3.83 -8.85 -12.61
N ARG A 14 -3.87 -9.99 -13.32
CA ARG A 14 -5.13 -10.60 -13.78
C ARG A 14 -5.97 -11.12 -12.62
N ALA A 15 -5.36 -11.82 -11.67
CA ALA A 15 -6.06 -12.35 -10.49
C ALA A 15 -6.57 -11.25 -9.55
N MET A 16 -5.88 -10.11 -9.50
CA MET A 16 -6.24 -8.91 -8.75
C MET A 16 -7.17 -7.97 -9.50
N HIS A 17 -7.34 -8.15 -10.81
CA HIS A 17 -8.08 -7.20 -11.65
C HIS A 17 -9.46 -6.94 -11.07
N GLN A 18 -10.16 -7.97 -10.63
CA GLN A 18 -11.45 -7.84 -9.95
C GLN A 18 -11.36 -7.01 -8.66
N PHE A 19 -10.36 -7.24 -7.81
CA PHE A 19 -10.16 -6.48 -6.57
C PHE A 19 -9.85 -5.01 -6.83
N LEU A 20 -9.08 -4.71 -7.89
CA LEU A 20 -8.77 -3.35 -8.31
C LEU A 20 -9.99 -2.65 -8.91
N VAL A 21 -10.75 -3.35 -9.76
CA VAL A 21 -12.00 -2.84 -10.34
C VAL A 21 -13.00 -2.51 -9.25
N GLU A 22 -13.18 -3.39 -8.27
CA GLU A 22 -14.04 -3.15 -7.11
C GLU A 22 -13.54 -2.00 -6.23
N ALA A 23 -12.25 -1.98 -5.88
CA ALA A 23 -11.71 -0.95 -4.99
C ALA A 23 -11.75 0.46 -5.60
N LEU A 24 -11.65 0.54 -6.92
CA LEU A 24 -11.65 1.78 -7.68
C LEU A 24 -13.03 2.13 -8.26
N ASN A 25 -14.07 1.32 -8.02
CA ASN A 25 -15.40 1.48 -8.64
C ASN A 25 -15.32 1.61 -10.18
N LEU A 26 -14.41 0.88 -10.82
CA LEU A 26 -14.26 0.93 -12.26
C LEU A 26 -15.39 0.15 -12.94
N PRO A 27 -15.84 0.56 -14.15
CA PRO A 27 -16.78 -0.23 -14.93
C PRO A 27 -16.25 -1.64 -15.20
N THR A 28 -17.14 -2.64 -15.18
CA THR A 28 -16.81 -4.02 -15.53
C THR A 28 -16.24 -4.07 -16.96
N GLY A 29 -15.10 -4.74 -17.13
CA GLY A 29 -14.41 -4.79 -18.43
C GLY A 29 -13.42 -3.65 -18.68
N THR A 30 -13.20 -2.75 -17.71
CA THR A 30 -12.14 -1.74 -17.80
C THR A 30 -10.77 -2.42 -17.97
N SER A 31 -10.18 -2.26 -19.14
CA SER A 31 -8.79 -2.66 -19.38
C SER A 31 -7.88 -1.61 -18.78
N LEU A 32 -7.42 -1.83 -17.56
CA LEU A 32 -6.27 -1.10 -17.06
C LEU A 32 -5.05 -1.60 -17.84
N ALA A 33 -4.39 -0.72 -18.58
CA ALA A 33 -3.08 -1.00 -19.17
C ALA A 33 -2.04 -1.08 -18.04
N LEU A 34 -2.20 -2.08 -17.16
CA LEU A 34 -1.21 -2.45 -16.19
C LEU A 34 -0.06 -2.99 -17.03
N SER A 35 0.97 -2.16 -17.24
CA SER A 35 2.18 -2.57 -17.95
C SER A 35 2.65 -3.92 -17.37
N ASP A 36 3.41 -4.71 -18.12
CA ASP A 36 3.94 -6.03 -17.68
C ASP A 36 4.76 -6.00 -16.36
N LYS A 37 4.86 -4.83 -15.73
CA LYS A 37 5.48 -4.57 -14.44
C LYS A 37 4.56 -4.96 -13.30
N VAL A 38 5.17 -5.69 -12.40
CA VAL A 38 4.89 -5.74 -10.98
C VAL A 38 4.21 -4.47 -10.43
N LEU A 39 3.00 -4.59 -9.84
CA LEU A 39 2.39 -3.47 -9.10
C LEU A 39 3.03 -3.36 -7.71
N ASP A 40 4.06 -2.53 -7.60
CA ASP A 40 4.53 -1.97 -6.33
C ASP A 40 3.79 -0.65 -6.09
N ILE A 41 2.75 -0.68 -5.24
CA ILE A 41 1.96 0.52 -4.91
C ILE A 41 2.88 1.61 -4.36
N ARG A 42 3.83 1.28 -3.47
CA ARG A 42 4.73 2.30 -2.92
C ARG A 42 5.64 2.88 -4.00
N GLY A 43 6.20 2.02 -4.84
CA GLY A 43 7.01 2.41 -6.00
C GLY A 43 6.25 3.34 -6.94
N LEU A 44 5.00 3.00 -7.30
CA LEU A 44 4.14 3.80 -8.17
C LEU A 44 4.02 5.26 -7.72
N PHE A 45 3.73 5.51 -6.44
CA PHE A 45 3.58 6.88 -5.93
C PHE A 45 4.94 7.58 -5.79
N VAL A 46 5.99 6.88 -5.38
CA VAL A 46 7.35 7.46 -5.28
C VAL A 46 7.87 7.88 -6.66
N ASP A 47 7.72 7.01 -7.65
CA ASP A 47 8.15 7.26 -9.03
C ASP A 47 7.36 8.42 -9.65
N THR A 48 6.04 8.48 -9.39
CA THR A 48 5.19 9.59 -9.84
C THR A 48 5.61 10.91 -9.23
N LEU A 49 5.89 10.96 -7.92
CA LEU A 49 6.37 12.18 -7.27
C LEU A 49 7.77 12.59 -7.76
N SER A 50 8.64 11.61 -8.07
CA SER A 50 9.96 11.87 -8.64
C SER A 50 9.85 12.44 -10.05
N ALA A 51 9.01 11.85 -10.91
CA ALA A 51 8.74 12.34 -12.26
C ALA A 51 8.11 13.75 -12.24
N ALA A 52 7.13 13.99 -11.37
CA ALA A 52 6.52 15.31 -11.20
C ALA A 52 7.54 16.38 -10.78
N ARG A 53 8.52 16.05 -9.94
CA ARG A 53 9.60 16.98 -9.58
C ARG A 53 10.50 17.30 -10.77
N ALA A 54 10.82 16.33 -11.62
CA ALA A 54 11.59 16.56 -12.84
C ALA A 54 10.81 17.47 -13.80
N THR A 55 9.55 17.12 -14.09
CA THR A 55 8.66 17.93 -14.94
C THR A 55 8.46 19.34 -14.38
N ALA A 56 8.38 19.53 -13.06
CA ALA A 56 8.22 20.85 -12.47
C ALA A 56 9.39 21.80 -12.75
N VAL A 57 10.62 21.28 -12.92
CA VAL A 57 11.78 22.09 -13.31
C VAL A 57 11.60 22.62 -14.73
N ASP A 58 11.16 21.77 -15.66
CA ASP A 58 10.92 22.14 -17.05
C ASP A 58 9.74 23.12 -17.16
N THR A 59 8.64 22.86 -16.46
CA THR A 59 7.49 23.77 -16.39
C THR A 59 7.87 25.13 -15.81
N LEU A 60 8.72 25.17 -14.77
CA LEU A 60 9.18 26.42 -14.18
C LEU A 60 10.04 27.21 -15.18
N ASN A 61 10.91 26.56 -15.93
CA ASN A 61 11.72 27.23 -16.95
C ASN A 61 10.85 27.82 -18.07
N ALA A 62 9.81 27.11 -18.51
CA ALA A 62 8.83 27.62 -19.47
C ALA A 62 8.10 28.86 -18.93
N LEU A 63 7.56 28.78 -17.70
CA LEU A 63 6.86 29.92 -17.08
C LEU A 63 7.75 31.15 -16.90
N ARG A 64 9.06 30.97 -16.65
CA ARG A 64 10.01 32.09 -16.55
C ARG A 64 10.21 32.82 -17.88
N LEU A 65 10.14 32.10 -19.00
CA LEU A 65 10.23 32.70 -20.33
C LEU A 65 8.95 33.47 -20.68
N GLU A 66 7.79 32.91 -20.31
CA GLU A 66 6.47 33.52 -20.55
C GLU A 66 6.21 34.73 -19.64
N HIS A 67 6.70 34.68 -18.40
CA HIS A 67 6.49 35.70 -17.36
C HIS A 67 7.80 36.19 -16.75
N PRO A 68 8.68 36.87 -17.52
CA PRO A 68 10.01 37.28 -17.06
C PRO A 68 9.99 38.29 -15.91
N GLN A 69 8.85 38.96 -15.72
CA GLN A 69 8.64 39.97 -14.67
C GLN A 69 8.33 39.33 -13.29
N VAL A 70 8.01 38.03 -13.25
CA VAL A 70 7.60 37.32 -12.02
C VAL A 70 8.77 36.51 -11.47
N THR A 71 8.98 36.58 -10.16
CA THR A 71 10.10 35.88 -9.52
C THR A 71 9.92 34.35 -9.60
N PRO A 72 11.01 33.59 -9.77
CA PRO A 72 10.95 32.12 -9.84
C PRO A 72 10.30 31.48 -8.61
N THR A 73 10.50 32.07 -7.42
CA THR A 73 9.88 31.63 -6.17
C THR A 73 8.36 31.63 -6.23
N THR A 74 7.77 32.62 -6.92
CA THR A 74 6.32 32.79 -7.03
C THR A 74 5.74 31.90 -8.14
N LEU A 75 6.51 31.59 -9.18
CA LEU A 75 6.11 30.65 -10.23
C LEU A 75 6.21 29.18 -9.79
N THR A 76 7.00 28.88 -8.76
CA THR A 76 7.28 27.51 -8.30
C THR A 76 6.03 26.71 -7.93
N PRO A 77 5.07 27.23 -7.13
CA PRO A 77 3.85 26.49 -6.81
C PRO A 77 2.99 26.17 -8.04
N ILE A 78 2.95 27.08 -9.01
CA ILE A 78 2.21 26.91 -10.27
C ILE A 78 2.86 25.80 -11.11
N ALA A 79 4.18 25.83 -11.23
CA ALA A 79 4.95 24.80 -11.91
C ALA A 79 4.77 23.41 -11.27
N GLN A 80 4.86 23.33 -9.94
CA GLN A 80 4.71 22.07 -9.19
C GLN A 80 3.31 21.47 -9.33
N ALA A 81 2.25 22.29 -9.19
CA ALA A 81 0.88 21.81 -9.30
C ALA A 81 0.56 21.34 -10.72
N THR A 82 1.04 22.08 -11.73
CA THR A 82 0.92 21.71 -13.14
C THR A 82 1.62 20.39 -13.45
N ALA A 83 2.89 20.28 -13.08
CA ALA A 83 3.69 19.09 -13.34
C ALA A 83 3.15 17.84 -12.64
N LEU A 84 2.66 17.99 -11.41
CA LEU A 84 2.01 16.90 -10.68
C LEU A 84 0.76 16.42 -11.41
N PHE A 85 -0.10 17.34 -11.84
CA PHE A 85 -1.31 17.01 -12.58
C PHE A 85 -1.01 16.30 -13.91
N GLU A 86 -0.06 16.82 -14.69
CA GLU A 86 0.36 16.25 -15.98
C GLU A 86 0.96 14.85 -15.80
N THR A 87 1.82 14.65 -14.79
CA THR A 87 2.43 13.35 -14.51
C THR A 87 1.38 12.30 -14.10
N VAL A 88 0.39 12.71 -13.29
CA VAL A 88 -0.72 11.85 -12.90
C VAL A 88 -1.59 11.49 -14.11
N GLN A 89 -1.87 12.43 -15.01
CA GLN A 89 -2.60 12.16 -16.26
C GLN A 89 -1.89 11.17 -17.18
N GLN A 90 -0.55 11.21 -17.21
CA GLN A 90 0.27 10.29 -18.01
C GLN A 90 0.33 8.87 -17.43
N ASN A 91 -0.16 8.66 -16.20
CA ASN A 91 -0.21 7.34 -15.58
C ASN A 91 -1.65 6.80 -15.61
N ASP A 92 -1.91 5.81 -16.46
CA ASP A 92 -3.26 5.26 -16.68
C ASP A 92 -3.94 4.80 -15.40
N LEU A 93 -3.22 4.13 -14.49
CA LEU A 93 -3.78 3.63 -13.23
C LEU A 93 -4.15 4.77 -12.30
N LEU A 94 -3.27 5.77 -12.16
CA LEU A 94 -3.54 6.93 -11.30
C LEU A 94 -4.64 7.81 -11.88
N HIS A 95 -4.62 8.07 -13.19
CA HIS A 95 -5.63 8.86 -13.85
C HIS A 95 -7.02 8.19 -13.78
N ALA A 96 -7.12 6.91 -14.16
CA ALA A 96 -8.38 6.17 -14.10
C ALA A 96 -8.86 6.01 -12.64
N GLY A 97 -7.95 5.76 -11.70
CA GLY A 97 -8.26 5.65 -10.28
C GLY A 97 -8.81 6.95 -9.69
N LEU A 98 -8.18 8.09 -9.97
CA LEU A 98 -8.67 9.39 -9.46
C LEU A 98 -10.00 9.79 -10.10
N ALA A 99 -10.13 9.62 -11.42
CA ALA A 99 -11.36 9.94 -12.14
C ALA A 99 -12.56 9.10 -11.67
N SER A 100 -12.33 7.83 -11.34
CA SER A 100 -13.39 6.92 -10.86
C SER A 100 -13.77 7.16 -9.41
N LEU A 101 -12.80 7.46 -8.53
CA LEU A 101 -13.08 7.70 -7.11
C LEU A 101 -13.79 9.03 -6.85
N ASN A 102 -13.42 10.11 -7.56
CA ASN A 102 -14.05 11.41 -7.39
C ASN A 102 -13.83 12.31 -8.62
N LEU A 103 -14.61 12.07 -9.68
CA LEU A 103 -14.53 12.83 -10.94
C LEU A 103 -14.68 14.34 -10.71
N SER A 104 -15.56 14.77 -9.81
CA SER A 104 -15.80 16.19 -9.53
C SER A 104 -14.58 16.88 -8.94
N GLU A 105 -13.88 16.26 -7.98
CA GLU A 105 -12.66 16.83 -7.41
C GLU A 105 -11.51 16.81 -8.42
N TRP A 106 -11.40 15.76 -9.23
CA TRP A 106 -10.40 15.72 -10.29
C TRP A 106 -10.62 16.83 -11.35
N GLN A 107 -11.87 17.06 -11.77
CA GLN A 107 -12.24 18.16 -12.65
C GLN A 107 -12.03 19.53 -11.98
N ARG A 108 -12.28 19.64 -10.68
CA ARG A 108 -12.01 20.85 -9.90
C ARG A 108 -10.52 21.19 -9.89
N ALA A 109 -9.64 20.21 -9.70
CA ALA A 109 -8.19 20.42 -9.78
C ALA A 109 -7.78 20.95 -11.16
N ALA A 110 -8.31 20.37 -12.24
CA ALA A 110 -8.07 20.84 -13.61
C ALA A 110 -8.54 22.30 -13.80
N ASN A 111 -9.75 22.63 -13.35
CA ASN A 111 -10.30 23.99 -13.44
C ASN A 111 -9.50 25.00 -12.62
N LEU A 112 -8.99 24.62 -11.45
CA LEU A 112 -8.12 25.46 -10.63
C LEU A 112 -6.80 25.76 -11.32
N LEU A 113 -6.20 24.80 -12.03
CA LEU A 113 -4.98 25.03 -12.82
C LEU A 113 -5.23 25.93 -14.04
N VAL A 114 -6.37 25.78 -14.71
CA VAL A 114 -6.78 26.69 -15.79
C VAL A 114 -6.96 28.11 -15.25
N ASN A 115 -7.64 28.26 -14.10
CA ASN A 115 -7.78 29.55 -13.43
C ASN A 115 -6.41 30.12 -13.02
N ALA A 116 -5.51 29.31 -12.46
CA ALA A 116 -4.16 29.74 -12.10
C ALA A 116 -3.41 30.35 -13.29
N ARG A 117 -3.41 29.68 -14.45
CA ARG A 117 -2.81 30.18 -15.69
C ARG A 117 -3.48 31.47 -16.17
N HIS A 118 -4.81 31.55 -16.12
CA HIS A 118 -5.53 32.77 -16.48
C HIS A 118 -5.20 33.96 -15.57
N GLN A 119 -5.19 33.76 -14.25
CA GLN A 119 -4.83 34.81 -13.30
C GLN A 119 -3.38 35.29 -13.52
N LEU A 120 -2.45 34.36 -13.78
CA LEU A 120 -1.06 34.69 -14.09
C LEU A 120 -0.96 35.55 -15.36
N ALA A 121 -1.67 35.19 -16.43
CA ALA A 121 -1.71 35.94 -17.68
C ALA A 121 -2.31 37.36 -17.52
N THR A 122 -3.27 37.53 -16.62
CA THR A 122 -3.88 38.84 -16.30
C THR A 122 -3.07 39.66 -15.27
N GLY A 123 -1.92 39.15 -14.80
CA GLY A 123 -1.06 39.83 -13.83
C GLY A 123 -1.49 39.67 -12.36
N ASN A 124 -2.55 38.90 -12.07
CA ASN A 124 -3.02 38.62 -10.73
C ASN A 124 -2.24 37.46 -10.08
N VAL A 125 -0.96 37.69 -9.81
CA VAL A 125 -0.01 36.65 -9.38
C VAL A 125 -0.45 35.94 -8.08
N ASP A 126 -0.92 36.67 -7.07
CA ASP A 126 -1.34 36.08 -5.79
C ASP A 126 -2.52 35.10 -5.96
N ARG A 127 -3.50 35.47 -6.80
CA ARG A 127 -4.64 34.60 -7.12
C ARG A 127 -4.20 33.37 -7.93
N ALA A 128 -3.21 33.52 -8.81
CA ALA A 128 -2.64 32.41 -9.55
C ALA A 128 -1.99 31.38 -8.61
N VAL A 129 -1.19 31.85 -7.66
CA VAL A 129 -0.53 31.00 -6.65
C VAL A 129 -1.57 30.32 -5.77
N GLN A 130 -2.58 31.06 -5.29
CA GLN A 130 -3.64 30.49 -4.45
C GLN A 130 -4.41 29.39 -5.18
N ALA A 131 -4.78 29.61 -6.45
CA ALA A 131 -5.47 28.60 -7.25
C ALA A 131 -4.60 27.35 -7.50
N ALA A 132 -3.30 27.54 -7.77
CA ALA A 132 -2.37 26.42 -7.94
C ALA A 132 -2.18 25.59 -6.66
N GLN A 133 -2.05 26.24 -5.51
CA GLN A 133 -1.96 25.57 -4.21
C GLN A 133 -3.23 24.78 -3.88
N GLN A 134 -4.41 25.36 -4.17
CA GLN A 134 -5.68 24.64 -4.02
C GLN A 134 -5.76 23.42 -4.94
N ALA A 135 -5.33 23.55 -6.20
CA ALA A 135 -5.28 22.41 -7.11
C ALA A 135 -4.35 21.32 -6.58
N GLN A 136 -3.17 21.70 -6.11
CA GLN A 136 -2.18 20.77 -5.55
C GLN A 136 -2.73 20.01 -4.34
N GLN A 137 -3.44 20.69 -3.44
CA GLN A 137 -4.08 20.05 -2.29
C GLN A 137 -5.12 19.00 -2.73
N VAL A 138 -6.01 19.37 -3.66
CA VAL A 138 -7.02 18.44 -4.20
C VAL A 138 -6.37 17.22 -4.84
N ILE A 139 -5.27 17.39 -5.57
CA ILE A 139 -4.53 16.28 -6.18
C ILE A 139 -3.92 15.39 -5.11
N PHE A 140 -3.28 15.94 -4.07
CA PHE A 140 -2.68 15.15 -2.99
C PHE A 140 -3.72 14.37 -2.20
N ASP A 141 -4.84 14.99 -1.82
CA ASP A 141 -5.93 14.32 -1.09
C ASP A 141 -6.51 13.18 -1.93
N GLY A 142 -6.66 13.40 -3.24
CA GLY A 142 -7.07 12.37 -4.19
C GLY A 142 -6.07 11.20 -4.26
N LEU A 143 -4.78 11.50 -4.38
CA LEU A 143 -3.71 10.50 -4.44
C LEU A 143 -3.62 9.68 -3.14
N GLU A 144 -3.78 10.31 -1.98
CA GLU A 144 -3.81 9.61 -0.68
C GLU A 144 -4.99 8.65 -0.60
N ASN A 145 -6.20 9.10 -0.98
CA ASN A 145 -7.37 8.25 -1.01
C ASN A 145 -7.19 7.07 -1.98
N LEU A 146 -6.69 7.34 -3.18
CA LEU A 146 -6.37 6.30 -4.16
C LEU A 146 -5.35 5.29 -3.62
N GLN A 147 -4.28 5.77 -2.98
CA GLN A 147 -3.28 4.91 -2.37
C GLN A 147 -3.89 3.98 -1.33
N ASN A 148 -4.75 4.50 -0.45
CA ASN A 148 -5.44 3.71 0.56
C ASN A 148 -6.34 2.64 -0.08
N ARG A 149 -7.10 2.98 -1.13
CA ARG A 149 -7.92 2.02 -1.88
C ARG A 149 -7.10 0.92 -2.53
N LEU A 150 -5.94 1.26 -3.09
CA LEU A 150 -5.04 0.27 -3.68
C LEU A 150 -4.46 -0.67 -2.60
N TYR A 151 -4.10 -0.16 -1.42
CA TYR A 151 -3.66 -1.00 -0.30
C TYR A 151 -4.78 -1.91 0.23
N GLU A 152 -6.01 -1.40 0.34
CA GLU A 152 -7.18 -2.21 0.70
C GLU A 152 -7.42 -3.34 -0.31
N ALA A 153 -7.32 -3.06 -1.61
CA ALA A 153 -7.43 -4.06 -2.67
C ALA A 153 -6.35 -5.13 -2.56
N GLN A 154 -5.09 -4.70 -2.37
CA GLN A 154 -3.96 -5.60 -2.17
C GLN A 154 -4.17 -6.49 -0.95
N HIS A 155 -4.60 -5.91 0.17
CA HIS A 155 -4.85 -6.63 1.41
C HIS A 155 -5.91 -7.71 1.22
N ARG A 156 -7.05 -7.36 0.63
CA ARG A 156 -8.15 -8.30 0.36
C ARG A 156 -7.69 -9.46 -0.53
N PHE A 157 -6.98 -9.14 -1.61
CA PHE A 157 -6.44 -10.16 -2.52
C PHE A 157 -5.47 -11.12 -1.80
N VAL A 158 -4.52 -10.58 -1.03
CA VAL A 158 -3.53 -11.41 -0.32
C VAL A 158 -4.19 -12.28 0.74
N ALA A 159 -5.16 -11.73 1.48
CA ALA A 159 -5.92 -12.50 2.45
C ALA A 159 -6.65 -13.67 1.79
N GLN A 160 -7.36 -13.40 0.68
CA GLN A 160 -8.09 -14.42 -0.06
C GLN A 160 -7.14 -15.48 -0.65
N ALA A 161 -6.06 -15.07 -1.32
CA ALA A 161 -5.07 -15.99 -1.88
C ALA A 161 -4.42 -16.86 -0.79
N THR A 162 -4.22 -16.32 0.43
CA THR A 162 -3.72 -17.08 1.57
C THR A 162 -4.71 -18.13 2.03
N ILE A 163 -5.99 -17.78 2.17
CA ILE A 163 -7.06 -18.70 2.54
C ILE A 163 -7.18 -19.81 1.49
N ASP A 164 -7.24 -19.46 0.21
CA ASP A 164 -7.38 -20.42 -0.89
C ASP A 164 -6.18 -21.35 -0.99
N SER A 165 -4.96 -20.81 -0.84
CA SER A 165 -3.73 -21.61 -0.79
C SER A 165 -3.75 -22.62 0.37
N LEU A 166 -4.20 -22.20 1.56
CA LEU A 166 -4.30 -23.08 2.73
C LEU A 166 -5.39 -24.16 2.54
N HIS A 167 -6.54 -23.79 1.97
CA HIS A 167 -7.59 -24.75 1.62
C HIS A 167 -7.12 -25.77 0.58
N ALA A 168 -6.40 -25.34 -0.47
CA ALA A 168 -5.83 -26.23 -1.49
C ALA A 168 -4.81 -27.23 -0.90
N LEU A 169 -4.17 -26.86 0.21
CA LEU A 169 -3.29 -27.74 0.99
C LEU A 169 -4.03 -28.60 2.02
N GLY A 170 -5.36 -28.52 2.10
CA GLY A 170 -6.20 -29.33 2.99
C GLY A 170 -6.27 -28.82 4.43
N TYR A 171 -5.96 -27.55 4.67
CA TYR A 171 -6.22 -26.92 5.97
C TYR A 171 -7.67 -26.45 6.07
N GLN A 172 -8.21 -26.41 7.28
CA GLN A 172 -9.42 -25.67 7.63
C GLN A 172 -9.01 -24.32 8.19
N THR A 173 -9.61 -23.22 7.73
CA THR A 173 -9.25 -21.87 8.18
C THR A 173 -10.35 -21.20 9.00
N GLU A 174 -9.96 -20.58 10.11
CA GLU A 174 -10.73 -19.57 10.84
C GLU A 174 -10.12 -18.19 10.59
N VAL A 175 -10.95 -17.18 10.37
CA VAL A 175 -10.49 -15.83 9.96
C VAL A 175 -11.09 -14.78 10.87
N SER A 176 -10.29 -13.79 11.26
CA SER A 176 -10.76 -12.56 11.91
C SER A 176 -10.17 -11.35 11.21
N GLN A 177 -10.97 -10.28 11.12
CA GLN A 177 -10.59 -9.03 10.46
C GLN A 177 -10.95 -7.83 11.34
N GLN A 178 -9.99 -6.91 11.53
CA GLN A 178 -10.25 -5.69 12.30
C GLN A 178 -9.29 -4.56 11.91
N GLY A 179 -9.83 -3.39 11.54
CA GLY A 179 -9.03 -2.18 11.28
C GLY A 179 -7.97 -2.35 10.20
N GLY A 180 -8.32 -3.01 9.09
CA GLY A 180 -7.40 -3.33 8.00
C GLY A 180 -6.39 -4.45 8.30
N TRP A 181 -6.48 -5.10 9.46
CA TRP A 181 -5.72 -6.30 9.76
C TRP A 181 -6.56 -7.55 9.49
N THR A 182 -5.90 -8.61 9.03
CA THR A 182 -6.48 -9.95 8.91
C THR A 182 -5.61 -10.94 9.68
N ALA A 183 -6.23 -11.82 10.47
CA ALA A 183 -5.57 -12.99 11.04
C ALA A 183 -6.27 -14.25 10.57
N ILE A 184 -5.48 -15.25 10.20
CA ILE A 184 -5.93 -16.55 9.73
C ILE A 184 -5.31 -17.60 10.65
N TRP A 185 -6.15 -18.44 11.23
CA TRP A 185 -5.74 -19.64 11.94
C TRP A 185 -6.15 -20.85 11.11
N ALA A 186 -5.18 -21.61 10.63
CA ALA A 186 -5.41 -22.74 9.76
C ALA A 186 -4.95 -24.04 10.42
N THR A 187 -5.74 -25.11 10.36
CA THR A 187 -5.43 -26.39 11.02
C THR A 187 -5.59 -27.58 10.09
N ARG A 188 -4.72 -28.59 10.25
CA ARG A 188 -4.79 -29.86 9.52
C ARG A 188 -4.25 -30.99 10.40
N GLY A 189 -5.14 -31.76 10.99
CA GLY A 189 -4.79 -32.77 12.00
C GLY A 189 -4.11 -32.12 13.20
N GLY A 190 -2.95 -32.65 13.61
CA GLY A 190 -2.16 -32.09 14.72
C GLY A 190 -1.33 -30.84 14.39
N HIS A 191 -1.48 -30.26 13.19
CA HIS A 191 -0.68 -29.12 12.74
C HIS A 191 -1.51 -27.85 12.61
N GLY A 192 -0.88 -26.70 12.80
CA GLY A 192 -1.56 -25.41 12.69
C GLY A 192 -0.68 -24.27 12.17
N ILE A 193 -1.25 -23.36 11.40
CA ILE A 193 -0.57 -22.22 10.79
C ILE A 193 -1.30 -20.97 11.22
N ALA A 194 -0.58 -20.06 11.86
CA ALA A 194 -1.04 -18.72 12.15
C ALA A 194 -0.49 -17.76 11.12
N VAL A 195 -1.36 -17.01 10.46
CA VAL A 195 -0.98 -15.93 9.55
C VAL A 195 -1.59 -14.63 10.06
N THR A 196 -0.82 -13.55 10.00
CA THR A 196 -1.32 -12.19 10.19
C THR A 196 -0.91 -11.32 9.00
N LEU A 197 -1.84 -10.46 8.59
CA LEU A 197 -1.68 -9.53 7.49
C LEU A 197 -1.98 -8.12 8.01
N SER A 198 -1.02 -7.21 7.84
CA SER A 198 -1.21 -5.80 8.16
C SER A 198 -2.01 -5.06 7.07
N PRO A 199 -2.49 -3.82 7.33
CA PRO A 199 -3.15 -3.00 6.30
C PRO A 199 -2.29 -2.77 5.05
N GLU A 200 -0.97 -2.64 5.23
CA GLU A 200 0.00 -2.54 4.12
C GLU A 200 0.41 -3.92 3.54
N SER A 201 -0.37 -4.96 3.82
CA SER A 201 -0.12 -6.34 3.35
C SER A 201 1.24 -6.91 3.78
N HIS A 202 1.71 -6.56 4.98
CA HIS A 202 2.83 -7.27 5.60
C HIS A 202 2.35 -8.62 6.14
N LEU A 203 2.93 -9.70 5.64
CA LEU A 203 2.57 -11.07 6.01
C LEU A 203 3.54 -11.61 7.05
N GLU A 204 3.01 -11.99 8.20
CA GLU A 204 3.72 -12.81 9.18
C GLU A 204 3.05 -14.18 9.28
N MET A 205 3.85 -15.23 9.28
CA MET A 205 3.38 -16.61 9.38
C MET A 205 4.17 -17.37 10.43
N ASP A 206 3.47 -18.10 11.29
CA ASP A 206 4.02 -18.92 12.36
C ASP A 206 3.34 -20.31 12.33
N MET A 207 4.07 -21.35 12.73
CA MET A 207 3.67 -22.73 12.48
C MET A 207 3.74 -23.59 13.74
N LEU A 208 2.81 -24.53 13.89
CA LEU A 208 2.62 -25.41 15.04
C LEU A 208 2.62 -26.88 14.61
N GLY A 209 3.29 -27.73 15.39
CA GLY A 209 3.22 -29.18 15.23
C GLY A 209 4.30 -29.78 14.33
N TRP A 210 5.16 -28.97 13.72
CA TRP A 210 6.29 -29.44 12.91
C TRP A 210 7.62 -29.38 13.64
N ASP A 211 8.50 -30.34 13.34
CA ASP A 211 9.90 -30.36 13.75
C ASP A 211 10.86 -30.26 12.56
N GLY A 212 12.05 -29.72 12.84
CA GLY A 212 13.18 -29.78 11.92
C GLY A 212 12.89 -29.27 10.50
N THR A 213 13.28 -30.05 9.51
CA THR A 213 13.20 -29.70 8.08
C THR A 213 11.78 -29.75 7.52
N GLN A 214 10.86 -30.50 8.15
CA GLN A 214 9.46 -30.60 7.70
C GLN A 214 8.72 -29.27 7.79
N CYS A 215 9.04 -28.46 8.79
CA CYS A 215 8.53 -27.08 8.89
C CYS A 215 8.96 -26.26 7.66
N GLN A 216 10.21 -26.43 7.20
CA GLN A 216 10.71 -25.67 6.06
C GLN A 216 10.08 -26.07 4.74
N SER A 217 9.86 -27.38 4.52
CA SER A 217 9.21 -27.87 3.31
C SER A 217 7.76 -27.40 3.22
N GLU A 218 7.03 -27.36 4.34
CA GLU A 218 5.66 -26.88 4.33
C GLU A 218 5.59 -25.35 4.09
N VAL A 219 6.48 -24.56 4.70
CA VAL A 219 6.61 -23.13 4.38
C VAL A 219 6.87 -22.91 2.89
N GLN A 220 7.80 -23.68 2.29
CA GLN A 220 8.10 -23.58 0.86
C GLN A 220 6.87 -23.90 0.01
N ARG A 221 6.13 -24.94 0.36
CA ARG A 221 4.91 -25.33 -0.34
C ARG A 221 3.82 -24.25 -0.29
N ILE A 222 3.64 -23.61 0.87
CA ILE A 222 2.69 -22.49 1.03
C ILE A 222 3.14 -21.29 0.19
N ILE A 223 4.43 -20.94 0.23
CA ILE A 223 4.96 -19.83 -0.57
C ILE A 223 4.77 -20.11 -2.06
N GLN A 224 5.04 -21.33 -2.50
CA GLN A 224 4.86 -21.72 -3.90
C GLN A 224 3.40 -21.61 -4.35
N ASN A 225 2.44 -22.14 -3.58
CA ASN A 225 1.02 -21.97 -3.90
C ASN A 225 0.62 -20.49 -3.94
N LEU A 226 1.10 -19.68 -2.99
CA LEU A 226 0.86 -18.24 -2.98
C LEU A 226 1.42 -17.55 -4.23
N GLN A 227 2.62 -17.96 -4.69
CA GLN A 227 3.23 -17.48 -5.93
C GLN A 227 2.46 -17.91 -7.17
N GLU A 228 1.91 -19.12 -7.20
CA GLU A 228 1.03 -19.61 -8.26
C GLU A 228 -0.29 -18.83 -8.31
N CYS A 229 -0.81 -18.40 -7.15
CA CYS A 229 -1.89 -17.41 -7.06
C CYS A 229 -1.45 -15.98 -7.40
N GLY A 230 -0.16 -15.75 -7.64
CA GLY A 230 0.43 -14.46 -8.01
C GLY A 230 1.01 -13.64 -6.85
N VAL A 231 0.91 -14.06 -5.60
CA VAL A 231 1.49 -13.31 -4.49
C VAL A 231 3.01 -13.43 -4.51
N THR A 232 3.69 -12.28 -4.50
CA THR A 232 5.14 -12.23 -4.59
C THR A 232 5.70 -11.40 -3.42
N PHE A 233 6.70 -11.96 -2.74
CA PHE A 233 7.24 -11.45 -1.48
C PHE A 233 8.58 -10.75 -1.73
N SER A 234 8.86 -9.63 -1.05
CA SER A 234 10.26 -9.23 -0.89
C SER A 234 10.98 -10.17 0.06
N SER A 235 12.31 -10.07 0.05
CA SER A 235 13.15 -10.61 1.12
C SER A 235 12.53 -10.28 2.49
N GLY A 236 12.33 -11.34 3.27
CA GLY A 236 11.72 -11.31 4.59
C GLY A 236 12.61 -12.00 5.61
N ARG A 237 12.33 -11.77 6.90
CA ARG A 237 13.03 -12.45 7.98
C ARG A 237 12.42 -13.84 8.20
N LYS A 238 13.24 -14.87 8.02
CA LYS A 238 12.91 -16.25 8.44
C LYS A 238 13.61 -16.54 9.77
N VAL A 239 12.86 -17.00 10.76
CA VAL A 239 13.41 -17.47 12.03
C VAL A 239 12.95 -18.91 12.21
N LEU A 240 13.90 -19.82 12.39
CA LEU A 240 13.64 -21.21 12.73
C LEU A 240 13.63 -21.34 14.25
N HIS A 241 12.54 -21.82 14.84
CA HIS A 241 12.42 -21.96 16.30
C HIS A 241 12.71 -23.38 16.80
N GLY A 242 12.69 -24.40 15.92
CA GLY A 242 13.06 -25.78 16.26
C GLY A 242 12.19 -26.44 17.33
N ARG A 243 10.93 -26.00 17.47
CA ARG A 243 10.00 -26.43 18.53
C ARG A 243 8.61 -26.70 17.98
N ARG A 244 7.97 -27.80 18.41
CA ARG A 244 6.57 -28.13 18.08
C ARG A 244 5.54 -27.11 18.54
N SER A 245 5.82 -26.39 19.62
CA SER A 245 4.92 -25.40 20.23
C SER A 245 4.74 -24.12 19.39
N GLY A 246 5.41 -24.05 18.23
CA GLY A 246 5.43 -22.92 17.33
C GLY A 246 6.30 -21.77 17.79
N GLY A 247 6.35 -20.71 16.98
CA GLY A 247 7.13 -19.51 17.25
C GLY A 247 6.49 -18.55 18.25
N VAL A 248 7.15 -17.40 18.42
CA VAL A 248 6.81 -16.42 19.46
C VAL A 248 5.45 -15.77 19.22
N LEU A 249 5.06 -15.56 17.97
CA LEU A 249 3.77 -14.93 17.63
C LEU A 249 2.63 -15.83 18.08
N LEU A 250 2.66 -17.10 17.67
CA LEU A 250 1.63 -18.06 18.01
C LEU A 250 1.59 -18.34 19.51
N GLN A 251 2.74 -18.51 20.18
CA GLN A 251 2.77 -18.74 21.63
C GLN A 251 2.11 -17.60 22.41
N LYS A 252 2.37 -16.34 22.03
CA LYS A 252 1.73 -15.17 22.64
C LYS A 252 0.22 -15.16 22.35
N ALA A 253 -0.18 -15.46 21.12
CA ALA A 253 -1.59 -15.49 20.75
C ALA A 253 -2.36 -16.59 21.48
N LEU A 254 -1.81 -17.81 21.58
CA LEU A 254 -2.43 -18.90 22.33
C LEU A 254 -2.55 -18.57 23.82
N ARG A 255 -1.57 -17.88 24.40
CA ARG A 255 -1.65 -17.38 25.77
C ARG A 255 -2.79 -16.36 25.93
N VAL A 256 -2.85 -15.36 25.05
CA VAL A 256 -3.92 -14.34 25.05
C VAL A 256 -5.30 -14.97 24.85
N ALA A 257 -5.43 -15.92 23.92
CA ALA A 257 -6.66 -16.66 23.67
C ALA A 257 -7.16 -17.38 24.94
N ARG A 258 -6.26 -18.02 25.69
CA ARG A 258 -6.61 -18.69 26.96
C ARG A 258 -6.98 -17.71 28.06
N GLU A 259 -6.16 -16.69 28.28
CA GLU A 259 -6.36 -15.70 29.35
C GLU A 259 -7.65 -14.89 29.15
N GLN A 260 -7.96 -14.53 27.91
CA GLN A 260 -9.10 -13.66 27.56
C GLN A 260 -10.30 -14.43 27.00
N ARG A 261 -10.22 -15.77 26.89
CA ARG A 261 -11.23 -16.65 26.28
C ARG A 261 -11.63 -16.19 24.87
N LEU A 262 -10.65 -15.78 24.08
CA LEU A 262 -10.85 -15.36 22.70
C LEU A 262 -10.58 -16.50 21.73
N PRO A 263 -11.26 -16.54 20.57
CA PRO A 263 -10.83 -17.32 19.42
C PRO A 263 -9.36 -17.01 19.07
N VAL A 264 -8.63 -18.03 18.59
CA VAL A 264 -7.22 -17.88 18.18
C VAL A 264 -7.01 -16.76 17.16
N PRO A 265 -7.82 -16.60 16.09
CA PRO A 265 -7.62 -15.51 15.14
C PRO A 265 -7.78 -14.11 15.77
N ASP A 266 -8.71 -13.93 16.72
CA ASP A 266 -8.87 -12.65 17.45
C ASP A 266 -7.66 -12.36 18.34
N ALA A 267 -7.14 -13.39 19.02
CA ALA A 267 -5.93 -13.26 19.82
C ALA A 267 -4.69 -12.95 18.97
N LEU A 268 -4.58 -13.53 17.77
CA LEU A 268 -3.55 -13.21 16.80
C LEU A 268 -3.60 -11.74 16.38
N LEU A 269 -4.78 -11.20 16.06
CA LEU A 269 -4.96 -9.78 15.76
C LEU A 269 -4.52 -8.88 16.93
N SER A 270 -4.94 -9.20 18.15
CA SER A 270 -4.59 -8.44 19.35
C SER A 270 -3.07 -8.38 19.56
N VAL A 271 -2.37 -9.50 19.37
CA VAL A 271 -0.91 -9.56 19.49
C VAL A 271 -0.21 -8.81 18.36
N ALA A 272 -0.63 -9.00 17.11
CA ALA A 272 -0.02 -8.35 15.95
C ALA A 272 -0.12 -6.82 16.04
N ARG A 273 -1.30 -6.29 16.34
CA ARG A 273 -1.54 -4.84 16.46
C ARG A 273 -0.67 -4.19 17.55
N ARG A 274 -0.57 -4.83 18.73
CA ARG A 274 0.28 -4.34 19.84
C ARG A 274 1.76 -4.27 19.46
N GLN A 275 2.26 -5.25 18.71
CA GLN A 275 3.66 -5.27 18.27
C GLN A 275 3.98 -4.12 17.32
N THR A 276 3.06 -3.78 16.40
CA THR A 276 3.23 -2.66 15.47
C THR A 276 3.23 -1.31 16.20
N THR A 277 2.29 -1.09 17.13
CA THR A 277 2.24 0.14 17.93
C THR A 277 3.55 0.37 18.69
N HIS A 278 4.06 -0.66 19.38
CA HIS A 278 5.34 -0.55 20.09
C HIS A 278 6.53 -0.28 19.16
N ARG A 279 6.54 -0.82 17.94
CA ARG A 279 7.60 -0.55 16.95
C ARG A 279 7.55 0.90 16.47
N GLN A 280 6.36 1.42 16.17
CA GLN A 280 6.17 2.82 15.75
C GLN A 280 6.58 3.80 16.85
N SER A 281 6.20 3.55 18.11
CA SER A 281 6.61 4.39 19.25
C SER A 281 8.13 4.41 19.44
N ARG A 282 8.82 3.28 19.24
CA ARG A 282 10.29 3.22 19.34
C ARG A 282 11.00 3.95 18.20
N LEU A 283 10.47 3.87 16.97
CA LEU A 283 11.01 4.61 15.83
C LEU A 283 10.79 6.12 15.99
N ALA A 284 9.61 6.54 16.45
CA ALA A 284 9.33 7.94 16.76
C ALA A 284 10.26 8.47 17.86
N LEU A 285 10.48 7.69 18.94
CA LEU A 285 11.42 8.04 19.99
C LEU A 285 12.87 8.13 19.47
N ALA A 286 13.29 7.20 18.61
CA ALA A 286 14.62 7.22 18.00
C ALA A 286 14.82 8.44 17.08
N ALA A 287 13.81 8.80 16.28
CA ALA A 287 13.84 10.01 15.44
C ALA A 287 13.92 11.28 16.30
N LEU A 288 13.15 11.36 17.39
CA LEU A 288 13.23 12.48 18.35
C LEU A 288 14.59 12.58 19.04
N LEU A 289 15.20 11.44 19.39
CA LEU A 289 16.54 11.41 19.99
C LEU A 289 17.63 11.81 18.98
N GLN A 290 17.51 11.40 17.71
CA GLN A 290 18.42 11.84 16.65
C GLN A 290 18.31 13.35 16.38
N GLN A 291 17.10 13.92 16.42
CA GLN A 291 16.91 15.38 16.30
C GLN A 291 17.49 16.17 17.49
N ARG A 292 17.53 15.59 18.70
CA ARG A 292 18.13 16.24 19.88
C ARG A 292 19.65 16.08 20.01
N LEU A 293 20.23 15.09 19.34
CA LEU A 293 21.67 14.81 19.39
C LEU A 293 22.42 15.29 18.14
N GLY A 294 21.71 15.72 17.10
CA GLY A 294 22.27 16.28 15.86
C GLY A 294 22.05 17.79 15.69
N GLY A 295 21.71 18.50 16.78
CA GLY A 295 21.62 19.95 16.84
C GLY A 295 22.76 20.56 17.64
#